data_AF-A0A8T4LGJ5-F1
#
_entry.id   AF-A0A8T4LGJ5-F1
#
_cell.length_a   1.000
_cell.length_b   1.000
_cell.length_c   1.000
_cell.angle_alpha   90.00
_cell.angle_beta   90.00
_cell.angle_gamma   90.00
#
_symmetry.space_group_name_H-M   'P 1'
#
loop_
_entity.id
_entity.type
_entity.pdbx_description
1 polymer ?
#
loop_
_entity_poly.entity_id
_entity_poly.type
_entity_poly.pdbx_seq_one_letter_code
_entity_poly.pdbx_strand_id
1 'polypeptide(L)'
;MKRLIAVLTIVSFVFILGIFLVVNVGFASAAANPLQNPTICCEKTISGLYCQDVPSNQCAPDAKQVPTSCRATTYCKPGTCFDSNQGTCLDNTPQSVCNQNKGIWTDNPAPQCELGCCVLGDQAAFVTQTRCKKLSADLGLETNYKKEIKNEASCIASVLGQEKGACVFESEFQKTCRMTTRAECAGGFSGNLTKGTFFKGKLCSAEELGTNCGPTEKTTCAPGKEEVYFVDSCGNTANIYDSTKSNDKEYWSDIKDKSESCNAESANADDKNCGNCNYIQGSICRATSSSTAKPKLGANICADLNCKKTSNGKGYKHGESWCVNSDPLNSVGSGFYKHICINGEEVLEACADFRQNICIEGTISYAGGTFSQAACRVNRWQECTAQGSKED
;
A
#
# COMPACT_ATOMS: atom_id res chain seq x y z
N MET A 1 24.11 15.83 -51.31
CA MET A 1 24.16 16.46 -49.97
C MET A 1 24.12 17.99 -49.98
N LYS A 2 24.88 18.72 -50.80
CA LYS A 2 24.85 20.21 -50.83
C LYS A 2 23.50 20.83 -51.27
N ARG A 3 22.71 20.16 -52.12
CA ARG A 3 21.38 20.64 -52.54
C ARG A 3 20.25 20.39 -51.53
N LEU A 4 20.42 19.45 -50.60
CA LEU A 4 19.40 19.12 -49.59
C LEU A 4 19.49 20.08 -48.39
N ILE A 5 20.70 20.50 -48.04
CA ILE A 5 20.95 21.46 -46.95
C ILE A 5 20.46 22.87 -47.32
N ALA A 6 20.53 23.26 -48.60
CA ALA A 6 20.05 24.56 -49.07
C ALA A 6 18.51 24.69 -49.07
N VAL A 7 17.77 23.59 -49.16
CA VAL A 7 16.30 23.61 -49.11
C VAL A 7 15.78 23.65 -47.67
N LEU A 8 16.47 22.97 -46.74
CA LEU A 8 16.10 22.99 -45.32
C LEU A 8 16.36 24.35 -44.64
N THR A 9 17.39 25.10 -45.06
CA THR A 9 17.66 26.44 -44.50
C THR A 9 16.65 27.50 -45.00
N ILE A 10 16.12 27.35 -46.22
CA ILE A 10 15.11 28.28 -46.76
C ILE A 10 13.73 28.03 -46.10
N VAL A 11 13.38 26.77 -45.82
CA VAL A 11 12.09 26.45 -45.16
C VAL A 11 12.09 26.86 -43.68
N SER A 12 13.23 26.78 -42.98
CA SER A 12 13.36 27.32 -41.60
C SER A 12 13.29 28.84 -41.54
N PHE A 13 13.80 29.57 -42.54
CA PHE A 13 13.77 31.03 -42.54
C PHE A 13 12.36 31.59 -42.85
N VAL A 14 11.55 30.88 -43.65
CA VAL A 14 10.15 31.24 -43.93
C VAL A 14 9.23 30.99 -42.72
N PHE A 15 9.52 29.98 -41.90
CA PHE A 15 8.73 29.69 -40.69
C PHE A 15 9.01 30.66 -39.54
N ILE A 16 10.23 31.21 -39.45
CA ILE A 16 10.61 32.19 -38.42
C ILE A 16 10.12 33.61 -38.75
N LEU A 17 9.94 33.94 -40.05
CA LEU A 17 9.32 35.20 -40.50
C LEU A 17 7.78 35.20 -40.44
N GLY A 18 7.14 34.05 -40.31
CA GLY A 18 5.67 33.94 -40.16
C GLY A 18 5.14 34.16 -38.74
N ILE A 19 6.01 34.14 -37.73
CA ILE A 19 5.62 34.25 -36.30
C ILE A 19 5.82 35.67 -35.74
N PHE A 20 6.43 36.58 -36.50
CA PHE A 20 6.76 37.95 -36.06
C PHE A 20 5.85 39.06 -36.63
N LEU A 21 4.68 38.71 -37.16
CA LEU A 21 3.74 39.66 -37.79
C LEU A 21 2.31 39.58 -37.23
N VAL A 22 2.17 39.40 -35.91
CA VAL A 22 0.92 39.69 -35.19
C VAL A 22 1.22 40.69 -34.08
N VAL A 23 1.61 41.91 -34.50
CA VAL A 23 1.60 43.09 -33.63
C VAL A 23 0.20 43.71 -33.72
N ASN A 24 -0.41 43.82 -32.54
CA ASN A 24 -1.50 44.72 -32.17
C ASN A 24 -1.76 45.86 -33.16
N VAL A 25 -2.93 45.80 -33.80
CA VAL A 25 -3.68 47.00 -34.20
C VAL A 25 -5.04 46.88 -33.55
N GLY A 26 -5.15 47.38 -32.32
CA GLY A 26 -6.44 47.60 -31.67
C GLY A 26 -7.15 48.73 -32.40
N PHE A 27 -7.94 48.38 -33.42
CA PHE A 27 -8.94 49.28 -33.97
C PHE A 27 -10.02 49.48 -32.90
N ALA A 28 -10.10 50.71 -32.39
CA ALA A 28 -11.24 51.20 -31.64
C ALA A 28 -12.44 51.31 -32.59
N SER A 29 -13.22 50.24 -32.71
CA SER A 29 -14.62 50.33 -33.09
C SER A 29 -15.42 50.63 -31.84
N ALA A 30 -15.81 51.89 -31.68
CA ALA A 30 -16.93 52.28 -30.84
C ALA A 30 -18.22 51.72 -31.45
N ALA A 31 -18.43 50.42 -31.30
CA ALA A 31 -19.74 49.80 -31.44
C ALA A 31 -20.42 49.96 -30.09
N ALA A 32 -21.43 50.83 -30.04
CA ALA A 32 -22.36 50.91 -28.92
C ALA A 32 -22.93 49.51 -28.67
N ASN A 33 -22.48 48.84 -27.61
CA ASN A 33 -23.11 47.59 -27.18
C ASN A 33 -24.39 47.93 -26.38
N PRO A 34 -25.52 47.32 -26.75
CA PRO A 34 -26.76 47.44 -26.00
C PRO A 34 -26.60 46.70 -24.66
N LEU A 35 -27.10 47.31 -23.58
CA LEU A 35 -27.29 46.75 -22.23
C LEU A 35 -26.23 45.73 -21.76
N GLN A 36 -25.39 46.12 -20.80
CA GLN A 36 -24.72 45.14 -19.94
C GLN A 36 -25.78 44.24 -19.30
N ASN A 37 -25.94 43.02 -19.81
CA ASN A 37 -26.72 42.00 -19.12
C ASN A 37 -26.05 41.82 -17.75
N PRO A 38 -26.77 42.02 -16.63
CA PRO A 38 -26.17 41.81 -15.32
C PRO A 38 -25.64 40.38 -15.25
N THR A 39 -24.34 40.22 -15.01
CA THR A 39 -23.74 38.90 -14.79
C THR A 39 -24.30 38.33 -13.49
N ILE A 40 -24.68 37.07 -13.53
CA ILE A 40 -25.20 36.34 -12.38
C ILE A 40 -24.18 35.30 -11.95
N CYS A 41 -24.19 34.90 -10.67
CA CYS A 41 -23.41 33.76 -10.25
C CYS A 41 -24.07 32.48 -10.75
N CYS A 42 -23.30 31.71 -11.52
CA CYS A 42 -23.70 30.44 -12.04
C CYS A 42 -22.98 29.30 -11.33
N GLU A 43 -23.71 28.40 -10.66
CA GLU A 43 -23.11 27.21 -10.05
C GLU A 43 -22.42 26.32 -11.08
N LYS A 44 -23.05 26.15 -12.25
CA LYS A 44 -22.53 25.36 -13.37
C LYS A 44 -23.00 25.95 -14.70
N THR A 45 -22.04 26.23 -15.57
CA THR A 45 -22.27 26.72 -16.93
C THR A 45 -22.61 25.58 -17.89
N ILE A 46 -23.17 25.91 -19.05
CA ILE A 46 -23.45 24.94 -20.13
C ILE A 46 -22.17 24.28 -20.65
N SER A 47 -21.01 24.95 -20.56
CA SER A 47 -19.70 24.41 -20.92
C SER A 47 -19.06 23.52 -19.85
N GLY A 48 -19.74 23.31 -18.71
CA GLY A 48 -19.28 22.42 -17.65
C GLY A 48 -18.32 23.06 -16.64
N LEU A 49 -18.07 24.36 -16.73
CA LEU A 49 -17.33 25.11 -15.72
C LEU A 49 -18.22 25.42 -14.51
N TYR A 50 -17.66 25.37 -13.31
CA TYR A 50 -18.37 25.66 -12.06
C TYR A 50 -18.05 27.06 -11.54
N CYS A 51 -19.02 27.66 -10.86
CA CYS A 51 -18.86 28.92 -10.12
C CYS A 51 -18.30 30.07 -10.96
N GLN A 52 -19.00 30.38 -12.05
CA GLN A 52 -18.63 31.44 -12.98
C GLN A 52 -19.64 32.59 -12.92
N ASP A 53 -19.13 33.83 -12.94
CA ASP A 53 -19.95 35.02 -13.12
C ASP A 53 -20.23 35.18 -14.61
N VAL A 54 -21.41 34.72 -15.07
CA VAL A 54 -21.79 34.69 -16.49
C VAL A 54 -23.21 35.23 -16.70
N PRO A 55 -23.58 35.61 -17.93
CA PRO A 55 -24.97 35.92 -18.25
C PRO A 55 -25.89 34.71 -18.01
N SER A 56 -27.15 34.93 -17.61
CA SER A 56 -28.07 33.85 -17.19
C SER A 56 -28.32 32.79 -18.27
N ASN A 57 -28.24 33.14 -19.55
CA ASN A 57 -28.37 32.20 -20.66
C ASN A 57 -27.17 31.25 -20.84
N GLN A 58 -26.08 31.43 -20.10
CA GLN A 58 -24.92 30.53 -20.10
C GLN A 58 -24.92 29.57 -18.91
N CYS A 59 -25.93 29.65 -18.04
CA CYS A 59 -26.13 28.70 -16.96
C CYS A 59 -26.79 27.42 -17.43
N ALA A 60 -26.34 26.30 -16.88
CA ALA A 60 -27.01 25.03 -17.11
C ALA A 60 -28.44 25.06 -16.52
N PRO A 61 -29.44 24.44 -17.17
CA PRO A 61 -30.85 24.53 -16.77
C PRO A 61 -31.12 24.09 -15.32
N ASP A 62 -30.31 23.16 -14.81
CA ASP A 62 -30.47 22.55 -13.48
C ASP A 62 -29.53 23.16 -12.42
N ALA A 63 -28.76 24.19 -12.78
CA ALA A 63 -27.77 24.80 -11.90
C ALA A 63 -28.37 25.93 -11.05
N LYS A 64 -27.88 26.10 -9.81
CA LYS A 64 -28.24 27.26 -9.00
C LYS A 64 -27.72 28.55 -9.65
N GLN A 65 -28.61 29.53 -9.73
CA GLN A 65 -28.31 30.87 -10.22
C GLN A 65 -28.83 31.93 -9.27
N VAL A 66 -28.00 32.94 -8.99
CA VAL A 66 -28.39 34.10 -8.17
C VAL A 66 -27.82 35.39 -8.76
N PRO A 67 -28.55 36.52 -8.66
CA PRO A 67 -28.12 37.80 -9.20
C PRO A 67 -27.11 38.52 -8.30
N THR A 68 -26.01 37.83 -7.96
CA THR A 68 -24.86 38.36 -7.21
C THR A 68 -23.58 37.71 -7.74
N SER A 69 -22.41 38.18 -7.31
CA SER A 69 -21.13 37.54 -7.66
C SER A 69 -20.97 36.19 -6.97
N CYS A 70 -20.27 35.25 -7.62
CA CYS A 70 -20.05 33.92 -7.05
C CYS A 70 -19.23 33.92 -5.77
N ARG A 71 -18.43 34.96 -5.53
CA ARG A 71 -17.70 35.13 -4.25
C ARG A 71 -18.62 35.46 -3.07
N ALA A 72 -19.81 35.99 -3.35
CA ALA A 72 -20.81 36.34 -2.34
C ALA A 72 -21.80 35.20 -2.04
N THR A 73 -21.68 34.05 -2.71
CA THR A 73 -22.55 32.89 -2.48
C THR A 73 -21.86 31.86 -1.60
N THR A 74 -22.64 31.13 -0.81
CA THR A 74 -22.12 30.05 0.05
C THR A 74 -21.65 28.84 -0.75
N TYR A 75 -22.37 28.46 -1.80
CA TYR A 75 -22.08 27.26 -2.59
C TYR A 75 -20.86 27.40 -3.53
N CYS A 76 -20.47 28.64 -3.88
CA CYS A 76 -19.26 28.93 -4.65
C CYS A 76 -18.13 29.53 -3.81
N LYS A 77 -18.30 29.57 -2.48
CA LYS A 77 -17.24 29.97 -1.57
C LYS A 77 -16.05 29.01 -1.73
N PRO A 78 -14.83 29.51 -1.99
CA PRO A 78 -13.65 28.67 -2.02
C PRO A 78 -13.32 28.20 -0.59
N GLY A 79 -12.99 26.93 -0.45
CA GLY A 79 -12.54 26.33 0.82
C GLY A 79 -11.69 25.10 0.55
N THR A 80 -11.43 24.31 1.59
CA THR A 80 -10.68 23.06 1.47
C THR A 80 -11.64 21.88 1.37
N CYS A 81 -11.50 21.09 0.32
CA CYS A 81 -12.24 19.86 0.11
C CYS A 81 -11.40 18.64 0.50
N PHE A 82 -11.90 17.82 1.42
CA PHE A 82 -11.25 16.58 1.84
C PHE A 82 -11.96 15.35 1.27
N ASP A 83 -11.24 14.50 0.55
CA ASP A 83 -11.70 13.18 0.12
C ASP A 83 -11.32 12.14 1.20
N SER A 84 -12.31 11.65 1.94
CA SER A 84 -12.10 10.65 2.99
C SER A 84 -11.68 9.26 2.47
N ASN A 85 -11.94 8.95 1.20
CA ASN A 85 -11.61 7.66 0.59
C ASN A 85 -10.17 7.65 0.06
N GLN A 86 -9.72 8.77 -0.50
CA GLN A 86 -8.37 8.91 -1.04
C GLN A 86 -7.38 9.54 -0.06
N GLY A 87 -7.87 10.24 0.97
CA GLY A 87 -7.07 11.00 1.91
C GLY A 87 -6.46 12.28 1.31
N THR A 88 -7.01 12.81 0.23
CA THR A 88 -6.48 14.00 -0.45
C THR A 88 -7.23 15.26 -0.03
N CYS A 89 -6.53 16.39 0.00
CA CYS A 89 -7.13 17.70 0.24
C CYS A 89 -6.88 18.60 -0.96
N LEU A 90 -7.93 19.28 -1.41
CA LEU A 90 -7.90 20.23 -2.50
C LEU A 90 -8.30 21.60 -1.97
N ASP A 91 -7.35 22.53 -1.97
CA ASP A 91 -7.61 23.93 -1.60
C ASP A 91 -8.32 24.68 -2.73
N ASN A 92 -8.93 25.82 -2.37
CA ASN A 92 -9.69 26.67 -3.28
C ASN A 92 -10.80 25.94 -4.06
N THR A 93 -11.34 24.87 -3.48
CA THR A 93 -12.42 24.10 -4.10
C THR A 93 -13.77 24.69 -3.70
N PRO A 94 -14.67 25.00 -4.65
CA PRO A 94 -16.03 25.42 -4.34
C PRO A 94 -16.81 24.34 -3.57
N GLN A 95 -17.65 24.76 -2.63
CA GLN A 95 -18.45 23.83 -1.81
C GLN A 95 -19.31 22.88 -2.64
N SER A 96 -19.96 23.38 -3.70
CA SER A 96 -20.78 22.56 -4.60
C SER A 96 -19.97 21.45 -5.28
N VAL A 97 -18.79 21.77 -5.79
CA VAL A 97 -17.87 20.82 -6.46
C VAL A 97 -17.39 19.76 -5.48
N CYS A 98 -17.04 20.16 -4.25
CA CYS A 98 -16.59 19.22 -3.23
C CYS A 98 -17.67 18.20 -2.86
N ASN A 99 -18.87 18.68 -2.57
CA ASN A 99 -20.00 17.84 -2.18
C ASN A 99 -20.42 16.89 -3.32
N GLN A 100 -20.35 17.35 -4.57
CA GLN A 100 -20.66 16.52 -5.73
C GLN A 100 -19.68 15.34 -5.88
N ASN A 101 -18.41 15.57 -5.55
CA ASN A 101 -17.38 14.54 -5.52
C ASN A 101 -17.39 13.70 -4.23
N LYS A 102 -18.46 13.81 -3.41
CA LYS A 102 -18.62 13.13 -2.12
C LYS A 102 -17.49 13.46 -1.12
N GLY A 103 -16.84 14.62 -1.29
CA GLY A 103 -15.85 15.15 -0.36
C GLY A 103 -16.51 15.90 0.80
N ILE A 104 -15.73 16.13 1.85
CA ILE A 104 -16.11 16.94 3.02
C ILE A 104 -15.52 18.33 2.85
N TRP A 105 -16.36 19.34 2.68
CA TRP A 105 -15.93 20.73 2.49
C TRP A 105 -15.81 21.49 3.81
N THR A 106 -14.79 22.32 3.93
CA THR A 106 -14.54 23.16 5.11
C THR A 106 -14.06 24.56 4.74
N ASP A 107 -14.45 25.55 5.55
CA ASP A 107 -14.10 26.96 5.38
C ASP A 107 -12.60 27.26 5.64
N ASN A 108 -11.96 26.46 6.49
CA ASN A 108 -10.56 26.57 6.87
C ASN A 108 -9.89 25.20 6.70
N PRO A 109 -8.55 25.14 6.53
CA PRO A 109 -7.83 23.87 6.45
C PRO A 109 -8.15 23.02 7.67
N ALA A 110 -8.79 21.89 7.43
CA ALA A 110 -9.21 21.01 8.50
C ALA A 110 -8.02 20.20 9.05
N PRO A 111 -8.04 19.77 10.32
CA PRO A 111 -6.93 18.98 10.90
C PRO A 111 -6.58 17.72 10.11
N GLN A 112 -7.56 17.10 9.44
CA GLN A 112 -7.35 15.95 8.55
C GLN A 112 -6.51 16.25 7.30
N CYS A 113 -6.34 17.53 6.95
CA CYS A 113 -5.50 17.99 5.84
C CYS A 113 -4.08 18.34 6.26
N GLU A 114 -3.73 18.19 7.55
CA GLU A 114 -2.35 18.34 7.99
C GLU A 114 -1.46 17.31 7.29
N LEU A 115 -0.42 17.81 6.61
CA LEU A 115 0.60 16.98 6.00
C LEU A 115 1.63 16.58 7.04
N GLY A 116 2.14 15.36 6.88
CA GLY A 116 3.19 14.78 7.68
C GLY A 116 3.96 13.78 6.84
N CYS A 117 5.03 13.22 7.39
CA CYS A 117 5.85 12.28 6.64
C CYS A 117 5.34 10.86 6.81
N CYS A 118 4.91 10.25 5.71
CA CYS A 118 4.57 8.84 5.64
C CYS A 118 5.80 8.04 5.22
N VAL A 119 6.34 7.19 6.09
CA VAL A 119 7.45 6.30 5.76
C VAL A 119 6.91 5.00 5.19
N LEU A 120 7.33 4.64 3.99
CA LEU A 120 6.92 3.48 3.21
C LEU A 120 8.15 2.61 2.93
N GLY A 121 8.63 1.89 3.94
CA GLY A 121 9.87 1.13 3.85
C GLY A 121 11.08 2.04 3.77
N ASP A 122 11.78 2.06 2.64
CA ASP A 122 12.93 2.92 2.37
C ASP A 122 12.56 4.20 1.59
N GLN A 123 11.26 4.41 1.34
CA GLN A 123 10.71 5.60 0.71
C GLN A 123 9.90 6.42 1.72
N ALA A 124 9.64 7.68 1.37
CA ALA A 124 8.74 8.51 2.16
C ALA A 124 7.91 9.42 1.25
N ALA A 125 6.68 9.68 1.68
CA ALA A 125 5.73 10.56 1.01
C ALA A 125 5.20 11.61 2.00
N PHE A 126 5.21 12.88 1.60
CA PHE A 126 4.67 13.96 2.42
C PHE A 126 3.18 14.15 2.14
N VAL A 127 2.34 13.44 2.91
CA VAL A 127 0.91 13.28 2.64
C VAL A 127 0.09 13.42 3.93
N THR A 128 -1.24 13.36 3.84
CA THR A 128 -2.12 13.30 5.01
C THR A 128 -2.02 11.94 5.71
N GLN A 129 -2.45 11.86 6.96
CA GLN A 129 -2.49 10.59 7.69
C GLN A 129 -3.40 9.54 7.01
N THR A 130 -4.55 9.96 6.49
CA THR A 130 -5.48 9.05 5.79
C THR A 130 -4.86 8.52 4.49
N ARG A 131 -4.16 9.37 3.74
CA ARG A 131 -3.44 8.93 2.54
C ARG A 131 -2.31 7.97 2.89
N CYS A 132 -1.58 8.24 3.98
CA CYS A 132 -0.52 7.35 4.45
C CYS A 132 -1.05 5.96 4.77
N LYS A 133 -2.15 5.85 5.53
CA LYS A 133 -2.81 4.57 5.82
C LYS A 133 -3.17 3.79 4.56
N LYS A 134 -3.68 4.49 3.53
CA LYS A 134 -4.01 3.87 2.24
C LYS A 134 -2.76 3.34 1.54
N LEU A 135 -1.73 4.17 1.39
CA LEU A 135 -0.47 3.76 0.74
C LEU A 135 0.22 2.60 1.48
N SER A 136 0.25 2.65 2.81
CA SER A 136 0.79 1.57 3.62
C SER A 136 -0.01 0.28 3.44
N ALA A 137 -1.34 0.35 3.45
CA ALA A 137 -2.20 -0.83 3.22
C ALA A 137 -2.02 -1.41 1.81
N ASP A 138 -1.97 -0.56 0.77
CA ASP A 138 -1.75 -0.98 -0.62
C ASP A 138 -0.39 -1.67 -0.81
N LEU A 139 0.61 -1.33 0.00
CA LEU A 139 1.95 -1.91 -0.02
C LEU A 139 2.15 -3.05 1.02
N GLY A 140 1.11 -3.39 1.80
CA GLY A 140 1.22 -4.39 2.87
C GLY A 140 2.18 -3.98 4.00
N LEU A 141 2.35 -2.68 4.24
CA LEU A 141 3.23 -2.12 5.28
C LEU A 141 2.42 -1.61 6.48
N GLU A 142 3.02 -1.62 7.67
CA GLU A 142 2.46 -0.90 8.82
C GLU A 142 2.49 0.61 8.58
N THR A 143 1.45 1.33 9.02
CA THR A 143 1.38 2.78 8.85
C THR A 143 2.39 3.48 9.76
N ASN A 144 3.41 4.08 9.17
CA ASN A 144 4.41 4.89 9.88
C ASN A 144 4.28 6.36 9.48
N TYR A 145 3.52 7.13 10.28
CA TYR A 145 3.21 8.53 10.01
C TYR A 145 3.85 9.45 11.05
N LYS A 146 4.84 10.22 10.63
CA LYS A 146 5.59 11.19 11.44
C LYS A 146 4.98 12.59 11.30
N LYS A 147 4.12 12.94 12.24
CA LYS A 147 3.40 14.24 12.28
C LYS A 147 4.34 15.42 12.57
N GLU A 148 5.47 15.15 13.20
CA GLU A 148 6.51 16.12 13.58
C GLU A 148 7.30 16.65 12.38
N ILE A 149 7.36 15.91 11.28
CA ILE A 149 8.02 16.37 10.05
C ILE A 149 7.04 17.24 9.26
N LYS A 150 7.36 18.53 9.12
CA LYS A 150 6.45 19.55 8.56
C LYS A 150 6.72 19.96 7.12
N ASN A 151 7.70 19.36 6.46
CA ASN A 151 8.00 19.66 5.08
C ASN A 151 8.49 18.43 4.33
N GLU A 152 8.32 18.46 3.01
CA GLU A 152 8.63 17.34 2.12
C GLU A 152 10.14 17.04 2.07
N ALA A 153 11.00 18.07 2.07
CA ALA A 153 12.45 17.88 2.03
C ALA A 153 12.96 17.11 3.27
N SER A 154 12.49 17.48 4.46
CA SER A 154 12.79 16.77 5.70
C SER A 154 12.16 15.38 5.74
N CYS A 155 11.02 15.18 5.07
CA CYS A 155 10.38 13.87 4.97
C CYS A 155 11.22 12.90 4.14
N ILE A 156 11.62 13.34 2.94
CA ILE A 156 12.53 12.59 2.07
C ILE A 156 13.86 12.36 2.82
N ALA A 157 14.39 13.39 3.47
CA ALA A 157 15.62 13.28 4.25
C ALA A 157 15.54 12.28 5.42
N SER A 158 14.35 12.03 5.96
CA SER A 158 14.17 11.10 7.07
C SER A 158 14.37 9.63 6.69
N VAL A 159 14.33 9.32 5.39
CA VAL A 159 14.62 7.99 4.83
C VAL A 159 15.90 7.98 3.99
N LEU A 160 16.51 9.14 3.73
CA LEU A 160 17.83 9.22 3.11
C LEU A 160 18.83 8.47 3.99
N GLY A 161 19.41 7.41 3.42
CA GLY A 161 20.31 6.53 4.17
C GLY A 161 19.71 5.17 4.52
N GLN A 162 18.39 5.00 4.50
CA GLN A 162 17.72 3.70 4.71
C GLN A 162 17.55 2.88 3.43
N GLU A 163 17.86 3.46 2.27
CA GLU A 163 17.87 2.76 0.98
C GLU A 163 18.74 1.51 1.07
N LYS A 164 18.17 0.37 0.66
CA LYS A 164 18.86 -0.92 0.64
C LYS A 164 19.65 -1.10 -0.65
N GLY A 165 20.76 -1.81 -0.54
CA GLY A 165 21.61 -2.10 -1.68
C GLY A 165 22.90 -2.81 -1.30
N ALA A 166 23.70 -3.06 -2.32
CA ALA A 166 25.01 -3.66 -2.22
C ALA A 166 26.03 -2.65 -1.70
N CYS A 167 26.64 -2.94 -0.56
CA CYS A 167 27.80 -2.21 -0.07
C CYS A 167 29.07 -2.98 -0.43
N VAL A 168 29.87 -2.44 -1.34
CA VAL A 168 31.06 -3.09 -1.89
C VAL A 168 32.31 -2.51 -1.25
N PHE A 169 33.18 -3.37 -0.72
CA PHE A 169 34.39 -2.94 0.00
C PHE A 169 35.50 -3.99 -0.14
N GLU A 170 36.72 -3.63 0.21
CA GLU A 170 37.84 -4.56 0.24
C GLU A 170 37.98 -5.16 1.64
N SER A 171 38.14 -6.48 1.71
CA SER A 171 38.42 -7.23 2.93
C SER A 171 39.38 -8.35 2.58
N GLU A 172 40.44 -8.53 3.38
CA GLU A 172 41.44 -9.59 3.18
C GLU A 172 41.98 -9.65 1.73
N PHE A 173 42.23 -8.47 1.12
CA PHE A 173 42.69 -8.32 -0.28
C PHE A 173 41.71 -8.85 -1.35
N GLN A 174 40.44 -9.07 -0.99
CA GLN A 174 39.37 -9.41 -1.92
C GLN A 174 38.29 -8.33 -1.90
N LYS A 175 37.72 -8.04 -3.08
CA LYS A 175 36.56 -7.19 -3.23
C LYS A 175 35.32 -7.98 -2.87
N THR A 176 34.71 -7.66 -1.72
CA THR A 176 33.53 -8.36 -1.20
C THR A 176 32.35 -7.40 -1.04
N CYS A 177 31.20 -7.93 -0.63
CA CYS A 177 29.98 -7.15 -0.54
C CYS A 177 29.07 -7.60 0.59
N ARG A 178 28.36 -6.63 1.16
CA ARG A 178 27.30 -6.87 2.13
C ARG A 178 26.03 -6.11 1.78
N MET A 179 24.89 -6.79 1.89
CA MET A 179 23.58 -6.15 1.80
C MET A 179 23.32 -5.33 3.06
N THR A 180 23.12 -4.02 2.91
CA THR A 180 22.99 -3.08 4.04
C THR A 180 22.29 -1.80 3.56
N THR A 181 22.11 -0.83 4.45
CA THR A 181 21.59 0.49 4.10
C THR A 181 22.72 1.45 3.67
N ARG A 182 22.40 2.50 2.90
CA ARG A 182 23.42 3.50 2.51
C ARG A 182 24.14 4.10 3.73
N ALA A 183 23.42 4.40 4.80
CA ALA A 183 23.97 4.98 6.03
C ALA A 183 25.00 4.03 6.68
N GLU A 184 24.66 2.74 6.80
CA GLU A 184 25.57 1.73 7.35
C GLU A 184 26.80 1.53 6.45
N CYS A 185 26.62 1.52 5.13
CA CYS A 185 27.74 1.38 4.19
C CYS A 185 28.74 2.54 4.30
N ALA A 186 28.22 3.77 4.46
CA ALA A 186 29.04 4.97 4.63
C ALA A 186 29.69 5.07 6.02
N GLY A 187 28.99 4.59 7.06
CA GLY A 187 29.47 4.54 8.43
C GLY A 187 30.58 3.50 8.66
N GLY A 188 30.72 2.55 7.74
CA GLY A 188 31.62 1.41 7.89
C GLY A 188 31.05 0.36 8.86
N PHE A 189 31.63 -0.82 8.84
CA PHE A 189 31.22 -1.91 9.73
C PHE A 189 32.19 -1.98 10.91
N SER A 190 31.65 -2.08 12.13
CA SER A 190 32.48 -2.19 13.34
C SER A 190 33.43 -3.39 13.22
N GLY A 191 34.73 -3.12 13.21
CA GLY A 191 35.81 -4.10 13.07
C GLY A 191 36.60 -3.93 11.76
N ASN A 192 37.56 -3.00 11.72
CA ASN A 192 38.64 -2.90 10.72
C ASN A 192 38.28 -2.83 9.22
N LEU A 193 37.02 -2.64 8.83
CA LEU A 193 36.64 -2.55 7.42
C LEU A 193 36.72 -1.11 6.88
N THR A 194 37.31 -0.97 5.69
CA THR A 194 37.31 0.26 4.89
C THR A 194 35.89 0.67 4.51
N LYS A 195 35.64 1.99 4.43
CA LYS A 195 34.38 2.54 3.90
C LYS A 195 34.07 1.93 2.54
N GLY A 196 32.83 1.42 2.39
CA GLY A 196 32.38 0.80 1.16
C GLY A 196 31.79 1.78 0.16
N THR A 197 31.68 1.36 -1.09
CA THR A 197 30.91 2.02 -2.14
C THR A 197 29.50 1.42 -2.17
N PHE A 198 28.49 2.26 -1.98
CA PHE A 198 27.09 1.83 -1.94
C PHE A 198 26.43 1.89 -3.33
N PHE A 199 25.76 0.81 -3.72
CA PHE A 199 25.01 0.68 -4.96
C PHE A 199 23.53 0.44 -4.64
N LYS A 200 22.71 1.49 -4.78
CA LYS A 200 21.26 1.44 -4.50
C LYS A 200 20.59 0.39 -5.38
N GLY A 201 19.70 -0.43 -4.79
CA GLY A 201 18.86 -1.36 -5.53
C GLY A 201 19.61 -2.55 -6.13
N LYS A 202 20.93 -2.64 -5.95
CA LYS A 202 21.74 -3.76 -6.43
C LYS A 202 21.90 -4.84 -5.38
N LEU A 203 21.97 -6.09 -5.83
CA LEU A 203 22.37 -7.24 -5.04
C LEU A 203 23.88 -7.42 -5.07
N CYS A 204 24.44 -8.02 -4.03
CA CYS A 204 25.88 -8.29 -3.97
C CYS A 204 26.39 -9.26 -5.05
N SER A 205 25.49 -10.10 -5.57
CA SER A 205 25.70 -11.05 -6.66
C SER A 205 25.72 -10.44 -8.07
N ALA A 206 25.52 -9.13 -8.20
CA ALA A 206 25.53 -8.44 -9.47
C ALA A 206 26.92 -8.50 -10.12
N GLU A 207 27.02 -9.10 -11.32
CA GLU A 207 28.30 -9.31 -12.02
C GLU A 207 29.06 -7.98 -12.25
N GLU A 208 28.33 -6.89 -12.51
CA GLU A 208 28.90 -5.56 -12.74
C GLU A 208 29.63 -4.97 -11.52
N LEU A 209 29.38 -5.48 -10.32
CA LEU A 209 30.06 -5.02 -9.10
C LEU A 209 31.44 -5.67 -8.95
N GLY A 210 31.71 -6.78 -9.64
CA GLY A 210 32.99 -7.50 -9.60
C GLY A 210 33.38 -7.94 -8.18
N THR A 211 32.40 -8.35 -7.38
CA THR A 211 32.61 -8.88 -6.02
C THR A 211 32.90 -10.38 -6.09
N ASN A 212 33.36 -10.96 -4.99
CA ASN A 212 33.45 -12.42 -4.85
C ASN A 212 32.09 -13.10 -4.53
N CYS A 213 31.00 -12.34 -4.51
CA CYS A 213 29.66 -12.84 -4.21
C CYS A 213 28.95 -13.25 -5.50
N GLY A 214 28.32 -14.42 -5.52
CA GLY A 214 27.62 -14.94 -6.69
C GLY A 214 26.33 -15.70 -6.34
N PRO A 215 25.50 -15.99 -7.36
CA PRO A 215 24.27 -16.75 -7.20
C PRO A 215 24.48 -18.11 -6.54
N THR A 216 23.52 -18.55 -5.72
CA THR A 216 23.50 -19.93 -5.20
C THR A 216 22.08 -20.48 -5.13
N GLU A 217 21.96 -21.80 -4.96
CA GLU A 217 20.69 -22.48 -4.75
C GLU A 217 20.25 -22.51 -3.28
N LYS A 218 21.03 -21.91 -2.37
CA LYS A 218 20.70 -21.86 -0.95
C LYS A 218 19.56 -20.88 -0.72
N THR A 219 18.70 -21.23 0.22
CA THR A 219 17.59 -20.37 0.66
C THR A 219 17.65 -20.13 2.16
N THR A 220 16.97 -19.09 2.64
CA THR A 220 16.85 -18.76 4.06
C THR A 220 15.51 -18.08 4.37
N CYS A 221 15.12 -18.07 5.63
CA CYS A 221 14.05 -17.21 6.16
C CYS A 221 14.69 -15.95 6.75
N ALA A 222 14.38 -14.78 6.20
CA ALA A 222 14.92 -13.54 6.72
C ALA A 222 14.20 -13.13 8.01
N PRO A 223 14.91 -12.67 9.07
CA PRO A 223 14.27 -12.25 10.31
C PRO A 223 13.22 -11.15 10.09
N GLY A 224 12.03 -11.32 10.67
CA GLY A 224 10.92 -10.38 10.53
C GLY A 224 10.27 -10.35 9.13
N LYS A 225 10.57 -11.34 8.28
CA LYS A 225 9.95 -11.55 6.98
C LYS A 225 9.26 -12.89 6.92
N GLU A 226 8.22 -12.97 6.10
CA GLU A 226 7.44 -14.19 5.92
C GLU A 226 7.94 -15.01 4.73
N GLU A 227 8.67 -14.39 3.80
CA GLU A 227 9.10 -14.99 2.54
C GLU A 227 10.38 -15.84 2.67
N VAL A 228 10.53 -16.77 1.73
CA VAL A 228 11.77 -17.52 1.51
C VAL A 228 12.63 -16.72 0.54
N TYR A 229 13.89 -16.48 0.90
CA TYR A 229 14.84 -15.74 0.07
C TYR A 229 15.97 -16.64 -0.40
N PHE A 230 16.49 -16.36 -1.59
CA PHE A 230 17.79 -16.87 -2.00
C PHE A 230 18.92 -16.28 -1.13
N VAL A 231 20.05 -16.99 -1.06
CA VAL A 231 21.26 -16.54 -0.38
C VAL A 231 22.41 -16.58 -1.37
N ASP A 232 23.21 -15.51 -1.43
CA ASP A 232 24.42 -15.49 -2.26
C ASP A 232 25.57 -16.29 -1.62
N SER A 233 26.69 -16.42 -2.33
CA SER A 233 27.87 -17.14 -1.83
C SER A 233 28.55 -16.48 -0.62
N CYS A 234 28.27 -15.20 -0.37
CA CYS A 234 28.76 -14.41 0.76
C CYS A 234 27.81 -14.45 1.97
N GLY A 235 26.66 -15.12 1.86
CA GLY A 235 25.66 -15.21 2.94
C GLY A 235 24.66 -14.07 2.97
N ASN A 236 24.65 -13.17 1.98
CA ASN A 236 23.66 -12.11 1.90
C ASN A 236 22.31 -12.65 1.40
N THR A 237 21.24 -12.14 1.99
CA THR A 237 19.87 -12.34 1.47
C THR A 237 19.73 -11.66 0.11
N ALA A 238 19.28 -12.41 -0.89
CA ALA A 238 18.98 -11.93 -2.24
C ALA A 238 17.46 -11.77 -2.43
N ASN A 239 16.95 -11.97 -3.64
CA ASN A 239 15.52 -11.90 -3.93
C ASN A 239 14.74 -13.12 -3.42
N ILE A 240 13.41 -13.00 -3.42
CA ILE A 240 12.50 -14.09 -3.05
C ILE A 240 12.81 -15.32 -3.90
N TYR A 241 12.75 -16.50 -3.30
CA TYR A 241 13.02 -17.75 -3.99
C TYR A 241 12.02 -17.97 -5.14
N ASP A 242 12.53 -18.11 -6.35
CA ASP A 242 11.81 -18.60 -7.52
C ASP A 242 12.71 -19.59 -8.25
N SER A 243 12.31 -20.86 -8.28
CA SER A 243 13.10 -21.93 -8.90
C SER A 243 13.42 -21.70 -10.38
N THR A 244 12.62 -20.90 -11.08
CA THR A 244 12.83 -20.56 -12.49
C THR A 244 13.86 -19.45 -12.70
N LYS A 245 14.23 -18.74 -11.62
CA LYS A 245 15.11 -17.58 -11.62
C LYS A 245 16.51 -17.85 -11.07
N SER A 246 16.82 -19.10 -10.71
CA SER A 246 18.13 -19.46 -10.15
C SER A 246 19.31 -19.10 -11.06
N ASN A 247 19.12 -19.11 -12.39
CA ASN A 247 20.13 -18.75 -13.39
C ASN A 247 19.83 -17.42 -14.11
N ASP A 248 18.86 -16.64 -13.63
CA ASP A 248 18.46 -15.37 -14.25
C ASP A 248 19.40 -14.25 -13.78
N LYS A 249 20.24 -13.74 -14.70
CA LYS A 249 21.23 -12.70 -14.38
C LYS A 249 20.60 -11.43 -13.85
N GLU A 250 19.48 -10.98 -14.41
CA GLU A 250 18.81 -9.76 -13.98
C GLU A 250 18.25 -9.94 -12.56
N TYR A 251 17.66 -11.11 -12.29
CA TYR A 251 17.13 -11.45 -10.97
C TYR A 251 18.21 -11.53 -9.88
N TRP A 252 19.47 -11.75 -10.24
CA TRP A 252 20.60 -11.74 -9.30
C TRP A 252 21.39 -10.42 -9.32
N SER A 253 21.05 -9.48 -10.20
CA SER A 253 21.69 -8.15 -10.23
C SER A 253 20.91 -7.10 -9.44
N ASP A 254 19.58 -7.09 -9.55
CA ASP A 254 18.72 -6.05 -8.99
C ASP A 254 17.78 -6.60 -7.90
N ILE A 255 17.53 -5.81 -6.86
CA ILE A 255 16.51 -6.10 -5.85
C ILE A 255 15.14 -6.05 -6.54
N LYS A 256 14.34 -7.09 -6.36
CA LYS A 256 12.99 -7.22 -6.91
C LYS A 256 11.95 -7.12 -5.80
N ASP A 257 10.85 -6.42 -6.09
CA ASP A 257 9.71 -6.37 -5.18
C ASP A 257 8.96 -7.69 -5.13
N LYS A 258 8.12 -7.84 -4.11
CA LYS A 258 7.24 -9.00 -3.92
C LYS A 258 6.36 -9.26 -5.14
N SER A 259 5.85 -8.20 -5.77
CA SER A 259 5.02 -8.24 -6.97
C SER A 259 5.78 -8.64 -8.24
N GLU A 260 7.10 -8.44 -8.27
CA GLU A 260 7.98 -8.80 -9.38
C GLU A 260 8.59 -10.21 -9.24
N SER A 261 8.30 -10.86 -8.11
CA SER A 261 8.69 -12.24 -7.82
C SER A 261 7.61 -13.22 -8.32
N CYS A 262 7.64 -14.46 -7.86
CA CYS A 262 6.64 -15.47 -8.21
C CYS A 262 5.29 -15.25 -7.48
N ASN A 263 4.16 -15.44 -8.16
CA ASN A 263 2.83 -15.64 -7.57
C ASN A 263 2.43 -14.73 -6.37
N ALA A 264 2.64 -13.41 -6.47
CA ALA A 264 2.46 -12.48 -5.36
C ALA A 264 1.06 -12.44 -4.71
N GLU A 265 0.03 -12.81 -5.47
CA GLU A 265 -1.37 -12.78 -5.02
C GLU A 265 -1.82 -14.08 -4.32
N SER A 266 -0.93 -15.07 -4.20
CA SER A 266 -1.22 -16.40 -3.65
C SER A 266 -0.50 -16.66 -2.33
N ALA A 267 -1.03 -17.59 -1.53
CA ALA A 267 -0.37 -18.04 -0.32
C ALA A 267 0.94 -18.77 -0.62
N ASN A 268 1.06 -19.44 -1.77
CA ASN A 268 2.23 -20.27 -2.12
C ASN A 268 2.56 -21.35 -1.08
N ALA A 269 1.57 -21.76 -0.28
CA ALA A 269 1.70 -22.80 0.74
C ALA A 269 2.14 -24.13 0.11
N ASP A 270 3.25 -24.68 0.60
CA ASP A 270 3.93 -25.88 0.11
C ASP A 270 4.30 -25.84 -1.40
N ASP A 271 4.36 -24.65 -2.01
CA ASP A 271 4.81 -24.51 -3.41
C ASP A 271 6.32 -24.81 -3.50
N LYS A 272 6.68 -25.74 -4.38
CA LYS A 272 8.07 -26.17 -4.57
C LYS A 272 8.91 -25.16 -5.34
N ASN A 273 8.26 -24.27 -6.08
CA ASN A 273 8.89 -23.34 -7.01
C ASN A 273 8.95 -21.92 -6.47
N CYS A 274 8.07 -21.57 -5.53
CA CYS A 274 7.85 -20.19 -5.13
C CYS A 274 8.01 -19.99 -3.62
N GLY A 275 8.84 -19.01 -3.27
CA GLY A 275 9.14 -18.57 -1.91
C GLY A 275 8.35 -17.35 -1.46
N ASN A 276 7.38 -16.91 -2.25
CA ASN A 276 6.63 -15.69 -2.00
C ASN A 276 5.48 -15.92 -1.01
N CYS A 277 5.83 -16.16 0.25
CA CYS A 277 4.85 -16.55 1.27
C CYS A 277 3.91 -15.40 1.63
N ASN A 278 2.76 -15.72 2.21
CA ASN A 278 1.78 -14.76 2.69
C ASN A 278 1.13 -15.28 3.97
N TYR A 279 1.47 -14.67 5.11
CA TYR A 279 1.02 -15.13 6.42
C TYR A 279 -0.49 -15.02 6.58
N ILE A 280 -1.07 -13.92 6.12
CA ILE A 280 -2.53 -13.68 6.19
C ILE A 280 -3.28 -14.73 5.37
N GLN A 281 -2.72 -15.14 4.23
CA GLN A 281 -3.30 -16.20 3.39
C GLN A 281 -2.88 -17.62 3.82
N GLY A 282 -2.11 -17.76 4.90
CA GLY A 282 -1.82 -19.04 5.55
C GLY A 282 -0.51 -19.70 5.14
N SER A 283 0.55 -18.95 4.86
CA SER A 283 1.89 -19.51 4.69
C SER A 283 3.00 -18.67 5.30
N ILE A 284 4.08 -19.31 5.74
CA ILE A 284 5.27 -18.61 6.22
C ILE A 284 6.52 -19.42 5.91
N CYS A 285 7.64 -18.74 5.71
CA CYS A 285 8.93 -19.37 5.54
C CYS A 285 9.25 -20.27 6.73
N ARG A 286 9.53 -21.55 6.46
CA ARG A 286 10.09 -22.50 7.41
C ARG A 286 11.15 -23.35 6.73
N ALA A 287 12.09 -23.83 7.53
CA ALA A 287 13.01 -24.88 7.10
C ALA A 287 12.23 -26.16 6.77
N THR A 288 12.67 -26.86 5.74
CA THR A 288 12.03 -28.10 5.31
C THR A 288 12.22 -29.19 6.35
N SER A 289 11.15 -29.91 6.65
CA SER A 289 11.15 -31.06 7.56
C SER A 289 10.41 -32.24 6.92
N SER A 290 10.23 -33.33 7.68
CA SER A 290 9.40 -34.46 7.24
C SER A 290 7.91 -34.09 7.10
N SER A 291 7.46 -32.99 7.71
CA SER A 291 6.06 -32.55 7.70
C SER A 291 5.75 -31.47 6.64
N THR A 292 6.75 -30.96 5.93
CA THR A 292 6.60 -29.94 4.88
C THR A 292 6.91 -30.51 3.50
N ALA A 293 6.40 -29.89 2.44
CA ALA A 293 6.87 -30.20 1.10
C ALA A 293 8.37 -29.85 0.94
N LYS A 294 9.04 -30.54 0.01
CA LYS A 294 10.43 -30.24 -0.37
C LYS A 294 10.45 -29.30 -1.57
N PRO A 295 11.13 -28.14 -1.48
CA PRO A 295 11.31 -27.23 -2.60
C PRO A 295 12.20 -27.87 -3.66
N LYS A 296 12.18 -27.33 -4.88
CA LYS A 296 13.10 -27.75 -5.93
C LYS A 296 14.56 -27.44 -5.58
N LEU A 297 14.81 -26.26 -5.01
CA LEU A 297 16.14 -25.79 -4.61
C LEU A 297 16.11 -25.31 -3.16
N GLY A 298 17.26 -25.39 -2.49
CA GLY A 298 17.42 -24.91 -1.12
C GLY A 298 16.75 -25.80 -0.06
N ALA A 299 16.57 -25.22 1.13
CA ALA A 299 16.15 -25.96 2.33
C ALA A 299 15.00 -25.26 3.09
N ASN A 300 14.35 -24.27 2.48
CA ASN A 300 13.25 -23.51 3.06
C ASN A 300 12.09 -23.43 2.08
N ILE A 301 10.88 -23.37 2.61
CA ILE A 301 9.64 -23.35 1.85
C ILE A 301 8.60 -22.47 2.57
N CYS A 302 7.64 -21.96 1.81
CA CYS A 302 6.42 -21.38 2.38
C CYS A 302 5.59 -22.51 2.98
N ALA A 303 5.76 -22.81 4.26
CA ALA A 303 5.03 -23.87 4.93
C ALA A 303 3.55 -23.49 5.09
N ASP A 304 2.67 -24.45 4.83
CA ASP A 304 1.23 -24.29 5.03
C ASP A 304 0.88 -24.14 6.52
N LEU A 305 0.14 -23.07 6.85
CA LEU A 305 -0.31 -22.76 8.21
C LEU A 305 -1.76 -23.17 8.47
N ASN A 306 -2.43 -23.78 7.49
CA ASN A 306 -3.78 -24.28 7.64
C ASN A 306 -3.81 -25.58 8.44
N CYS A 307 -4.81 -25.74 9.29
CA CYS A 307 -4.99 -26.91 10.15
C CYS A 307 -5.76 -27.98 9.39
N LYS A 308 -5.04 -28.93 8.79
CA LYS A 308 -5.62 -30.02 8.00
C LYS A 308 -6.20 -31.15 8.86
N LYS A 309 -5.74 -31.27 10.11
CA LYS A 309 -6.12 -32.31 11.05
C LYS A 309 -6.48 -31.66 12.38
N THR A 310 -7.77 -31.49 12.62
CA THR A 310 -8.27 -30.96 13.89
C THR A 310 -9.07 -32.02 14.66
N SER A 311 -9.33 -31.75 15.93
CA SER A 311 -10.04 -32.62 16.86
C SER A 311 -11.45 -33.02 16.37
N ASN A 312 -12.09 -32.17 15.57
CA ASN A 312 -13.41 -32.43 14.99
C ASN A 312 -13.36 -33.04 13.57
N GLY A 313 -12.15 -33.35 13.06
CA GLY A 313 -11.94 -33.94 11.75
C GLY A 313 -12.09 -33.00 10.56
N LYS A 314 -12.31 -31.69 10.77
CA LYS A 314 -12.44 -30.69 9.70
C LYS A 314 -11.11 -29.97 9.44
N GLY A 315 -10.97 -29.47 8.21
CA GLY A 315 -9.89 -28.56 7.85
C GLY A 315 -10.27 -27.11 8.14
N TYR A 316 -9.33 -26.35 8.70
CA TYR A 316 -9.50 -24.93 8.99
C TYR A 316 -8.35 -24.12 8.39
N LYS A 317 -8.67 -22.95 7.84
CA LYS A 317 -7.69 -21.98 7.38
C LYS A 317 -6.98 -21.34 8.56
N HIS A 318 -5.76 -20.88 8.32
CA HIS A 318 -5.02 -20.09 9.29
C HIS A 318 -5.85 -18.90 9.79
N GLY A 319 -5.95 -18.74 11.10
CA GLY A 319 -6.73 -17.69 11.77
C GLY A 319 -8.21 -18.01 11.97
N GLU A 320 -8.74 -19.09 11.40
CA GLU A 320 -10.12 -19.49 11.65
C GLU A 320 -10.31 -19.98 13.09
N SER A 321 -11.51 -19.75 13.61
CA SER A 321 -11.90 -20.21 14.95
C SER A 321 -13.33 -20.72 14.98
N TRP A 322 -13.58 -21.72 15.83
CA TRP A 322 -14.86 -22.41 15.95
C TRP A 322 -15.16 -22.76 17.40
N CYS A 323 -16.44 -23.02 17.68
CA CYS A 323 -16.90 -23.35 19.02
C CYS A 323 -16.93 -24.86 19.24
N VAL A 324 -16.46 -25.27 20.42
CA VAL A 324 -16.58 -26.65 20.90
C VAL A 324 -17.17 -26.64 22.30
N ASN A 325 -18.12 -27.54 22.51
CA ASN A 325 -18.71 -27.78 23.82
C ASN A 325 -18.15 -29.07 24.37
N SER A 326 -17.66 -29.04 25.61
CA SER A 326 -17.24 -30.23 26.34
C SER A 326 -18.34 -31.29 26.51
N ASP A 327 -19.61 -30.87 26.45
CA ASP A 327 -20.76 -31.77 26.52
C ASP A 327 -21.88 -31.34 25.56
N PRO A 328 -22.17 -32.14 24.50
CA PRO A 328 -23.28 -31.87 23.59
C PRO A 328 -24.65 -31.77 24.27
N LEU A 329 -24.84 -32.42 25.43
CA LEU A 329 -26.09 -32.39 26.19
C LEU A 329 -26.22 -31.15 27.09
N ASN A 330 -25.19 -30.31 27.13
CA ASN A 330 -25.14 -29.12 27.98
C ASN A 330 -25.40 -29.43 29.47
N SER A 331 -24.88 -30.54 30.01
CA SER A 331 -25.03 -30.89 31.42
C SER A 331 -24.35 -29.90 32.38
N VAL A 332 -24.87 -29.80 33.61
CA VAL A 332 -24.31 -28.91 34.65
C VAL A 332 -22.82 -29.21 34.85
N GLY A 333 -21.97 -28.17 34.78
CA GLY A 333 -20.51 -28.30 34.88
C GLY A 333 -19.77 -28.35 33.53
N SER A 334 -20.46 -28.47 32.39
CA SER A 334 -19.79 -28.39 31.07
C SER A 334 -19.37 -26.95 30.74
N GLY A 335 -18.26 -26.81 30.01
CA GLY A 335 -17.71 -25.53 29.53
C GLY A 335 -17.74 -25.36 28.01
N PHE A 336 -17.63 -24.11 27.58
CA PHE A 336 -17.46 -23.72 26.18
C PHE A 336 -16.00 -23.38 25.90
N TYR A 337 -15.52 -23.86 24.77
CA TYR A 337 -14.16 -23.63 24.29
C TYR A 337 -14.20 -23.01 22.91
N LYS A 338 -13.27 -22.09 22.69
CA LYS A 338 -12.95 -21.51 21.39
C LYS A 338 -11.69 -22.18 20.89
N HIS A 339 -11.82 -22.92 19.81
CA HIS A 339 -10.67 -23.49 19.11
C HIS A 339 -10.21 -22.49 18.04
N ILE A 340 -8.90 -22.42 17.81
CA ILE A 340 -8.28 -21.52 16.85
C ILE A 340 -7.26 -22.31 16.04
N CYS A 341 -7.29 -22.17 14.72
CA CYS A 341 -6.20 -22.63 13.88
C CYS A 341 -5.12 -21.56 13.80
N ILE A 342 -3.93 -21.83 14.32
CA ILE A 342 -2.80 -20.93 14.23
C ILE A 342 -1.53 -21.71 13.92
N ASN A 343 -0.77 -21.26 12.91
CA ASN A 343 0.52 -21.83 12.54
C ASN A 343 0.53 -23.34 12.21
N GLY A 344 -0.60 -23.86 11.71
CA GLY A 344 -0.82 -25.29 11.42
C GLY A 344 -1.24 -26.11 12.63
N GLU A 345 -1.42 -25.47 13.79
CA GLU A 345 -1.78 -26.10 15.05
C GLU A 345 -3.15 -25.62 15.54
N GLU A 346 -3.93 -26.55 16.07
CA GLU A 346 -5.19 -26.26 16.75
C GLU A 346 -4.90 -25.89 18.20
N VAL A 347 -5.25 -24.68 18.59
CA VAL A 347 -5.11 -24.16 19.95
C VAL A 347 -6.49 -24.06 20.60
N LEU A 348 -6.59 -24.53 21.83
CA LEU A 348 -7.79 -24.52 22.65
C LEU A 348 -7.76 -23.35 23.64
N GLU A 349 -8.82 -22.54 23.68
CA GLU A 349 -9.03 -21.49 24.68
C GLU A 349 -10.38 -21.69 25.39
N ALA A 350 -10.37 -21.78 26.73
CA ALA A 350 -11.60 -21.84 27.50
C ALA A 350 -12.27 -20.45 27.57
N CYS A 351 -13.59 -20.38 27.36
CA CYS A 351 -14.28 -19.10 27.30
C CYS A 351 -14.44 -18.41 28.67
N ALA A 352 -14.72 -19.18 29.72
CA ALA A 352 -14.72 -18.78 31.12
C ALA A 352 -15.02 -20.01 31.99
N ASP A 353 -14.72 -19.91 33.28
CA ASP A 353 -15.16 -20.91 34.26
C ASP A 353 -16.70 -20.88 34.43
N PHE A 354 -17.27 -22.03 34.79
CA PHE A 354 -18.67 -22.18 35.20
C PHE A 354 -19.72 -21.58 34.24
N ARG A 355 -19.45 -21.55 32.93
CA ARG A 355 -20.36 -21.00 31.89
C ARG A 355 -20.72 -19.52 32.06
N GLN A 356 -19.84 -18.73 32.67
CA GLN A 356 -20.00 -17.28 32.67
C GLN A 356 -19.98 -16.71 31.23
N ASN A 357 -19.29 -17.40 30.32
CA ASN A 357 -19.29 -17.12 28.90
C ASN A 357 -19.73 -18.34 28.08
N ILE A 358 -20.41 -18.07 26.96
CA ILE A 358 -20.71 -19.02 25.90
C ILE A 358 -19.83 -18.73 24.68
N CYS A 359 -19.48 -19.76 23.92
CA CYS A 359 -18.83 -19.58 22.63
C CYS A 359 -19.91 -19.39 21.55
N ILE A 360 -19.77 -18.35 20.75
CA ILE A 360 -20.60 -18.11 19.58
C ILE A 360 -19.70 -18.10 18.35
N GLU A 361 -20.06 -18.90 17.35
CA GLU A 361 -19.39 -18.92 16.05
C GLU A 361 -20.24 -18.26 14.97
N GLY A 362 -19.57 -17.68 13.99
CA GLY A 362 -20.15 -17.11 12.79
C GLY A 362 -19.21 -17.30 11.61
N THR A 363 -19.75 -17.08 10.41
CA THR A 363 -19.02 -17.26 9.16
C THR A 363 -19.13 -16.00 8.32
N ILE A 364 -18.01 -15.56 7.76
CA ILE A 364 -17.93 -14.44 6.83
C ILE A 364 -17.68 -15.00 5.42
N SER A 365 -18.53 -14.64 4.46
CA SER A 365 -18.36 -15.00 3.05
C SER A 365 -17.64 -13.87 2.31
N TYR A 366 -16.64 -14.22 1.51
CA TYR A 366 -15.89 -13.30 0.64
C TYR A 366 -15.58 -13.99 -0.69
N ALA A 367 -15.01 -13.25 -1.66
CA ALA A 367 -14.72 -13.77 -2.99
C ALA A 367 -13.83 -15.03 -3.00
N GLY A 368 -13.02 -15.24 -1.96
CA GLY A 368 -12.13 -16.41 -1.78
C GLY A 368 -12.70 -17.52 -0.88
N GLY A 369 -14.00 -17.50 -0.59
CA GLY A 369 -14.72 -18.54 0.14
C GLY A 369 -15.30 -18.06 1.48
N THR A 370 -15.44 -18.99 2.42
CA THR A 370 -15.92 -18.72 3.78
C THR A 370 -14.76 -18.65 4.77
N PHE A 371 -14.91 -17.83 5.80
CA PHE A 371 -13.99 -17.73 6.94
C PHE A 371 -14.79 -17.80 8.25
N SER A 372 -14.50 -18.79 9.08
CA SER A 372 -15.16 -19.00 10.38
C SER A 372 -14.47 -18.22 11.50
N GLN A 373 -15.26 -17.59 12.36
CA GLN A 373 -14.82 -16.86 13.53
C GLN A 373 -15.66 -17.24 14.74
N ALA A 374 -15.01 -17.48 15.86
CA ALA A 374 -15.64 -17.74 17.13
C ALA A 374 -15.22 -16.71 18.18
N ALA A 375 -16.15 -16.36 19.05
CA ALA A 375 -15.92 -15.43 20.14
C ALA A 375 -16.63 -15.90 21.41
N CYS A 376 -15.94 -15.76 22.53
CA CYS A 376 -16.54 -15.93 23.84
C CYS A 376 -17.35 -14.68 24.19
N ARG A 377 -18.60 -14.88 24.59
CA ARG A 377 -19.56 -13.84 24.94
C ARG A 377 -20.19 -14.15 26.28
N VAL A 378 -20.53 -13.11 27.04
CA VAL A 378 -21.20 -13.26 28.33
C VAL A 378 -22.48 -14.05 28.15
N ASN A 379 -22.64 -15.08 28.99
CA ASN A 379 -23.85 -15.87 29.04
C ASN A 379 -24.96 -15.05 29.72
N ARG A 380 -25.92 -14.55 28.94
CA ARG A 380 -27.06 -13.75 29.39
C ARG A 380 -28.23 -14.62 29.84
N TRP A 381 -27.97 -15.72 30.54
CA TRP A 381 -29.01 -16.66 30.97
C TRP A 381 -30.09 -15.99 31.85
N GLN A 382 -29.74 -14.92 32.57
CA GLN A 382 -30.68 -14.14 33.37
C GLN A 382 -31.78 -13.50 32.50
N GLU A 383 -31.45 -13.09 31.26
CA GLU A 383 -32.43 -12.57 30.30
C GLU A 383 -33.43 -13.66 29.92
N CYS A 384 -32.97 -14.91 29.71
CA CYS A 384 -33.85 -16.05 29.43
C CYS A 384 -34.82 -16.35 30.60
N THR A 385 -34.37 -16.21 31.85
CA THR A 385 -35.25 -16.38 33.03
C THR A 385 -36.21 -15.21 33.24
N ALA A 386 -35.94 -14.06 32.65
CA ALA A 386 -36.77 -12.87 32.74
C ALA A 386 -37.85 -12.81 31.64
N GLN A 387 -37.76 -13.67 30.61
CA GLN A 387 -38.78 -13.76 29.56
C GLN A 387 -40.07 -14.37 30.12
N GLY A 388 -41.15 -13.58 30.10
CA GLY A 388 -42.47 -13.98 30.60
C GLY A 388 -43.47 -14.34 29.49
N SER A 389 -43.20 -13.91 28.26
CA SER A 389 -44.01 -14.20 27.08
C SER A 389 -43.14 -14.63 25.90
N LYS A 390 -43.78 -15.07 24.82
CA LYS A 390 -43.11 -15.45 23.56
C LYS A 390 -42.67 -14.24 22.72
N GLU A 391 -43.16 -13.05 23.07
CA GLU A 391 -42.89 -11.79 22.37
C GLU A 391 -41.72 -11.01 23.02
N ASP A 392 -41.34 -11.38 24.25
CA ASP A 392 -40.12 -10.94 24.96
C ASP A 392 -38.90 -11.78 24.57
#